data_AF-A0A950Q2L3-F1
#
_entry.id   AF-A0A950Q2L3-F1
#
_cell.length_a   1.000
_cell.length_b   1.000
_cell.length_c   1.000
_cell.angle_alpha   90.00
_cell.angle_beta   90.00
_cell.angle_gamma   90.00
#
_symmetry.space_group_name_H-M   'P 1'
#
loop_
_entity.id
_entity.type
_entity.pdbx_description
1 polymer ?
#
loop_
_entity_poly.entity_id
_entity_poly.type
_entity_poly.pdbx_seq_one_letter_code
_entity_poly.pdbx_strand_id
1 'polypeptide(L)'
;MLTKADDYPVHQLPEPIATSGTDRNFYDRYFFNGYSADGSVFFAVALGVYPHLNVMDASLSVIADGVQHNLRASKNLQMERMNTTVGPIAVQVIEPLKTLRVVVGKNDHGIMADITFHARALPVEEPRFTYRQGPLTFMDYTRLTQNGDYEGWIEVAGKRIALSRDKIVGTRDRSWGVRPVGMQNPQAVAPPRLP
;
A
#
# COMPACT_ATOMS: atom_id res chain seq x y z
N MET A 1 -23.34 4.29 3.37
CA MET A 1 -23.24 5.11 2.15
C MET A 1 -22.87 4.20 1.00
N LEU A 2 -23.54 4.30 -0.15
CA LEU A 2 -23.13 3.60 -1.37
C LEU A 2 -21.93 4.32 -2.00
N THR A 3 -21.06 3.56 -2.64
CA THR A 3 -19.81 3.98 -3.28
C THR A 3 -19.78 3.47 -4.70
N LYS A 4 -18.80 3.92 -5.50
CA LYS A 4 -18.61 3.42 -6.87
C LYS A 4 -18.39 1.90 -6.92
N ALA A 5 -17.81 1.31 -5.88
CA ALA A 5 -17.55 -0.13 -5.85
C ALA A 5 -18.83 -0.96 -5.70
N ASP A 6 -19.94 -0.37 -5.24
CA ASP A 6 -21.20 -1.08 -5.03
C ASP A 6 -21.92 -1.46 -6.33
N ASP A 7 -21.53 -0.90 -7.48
CA ASP A 7 -22.02 -1.34 -8.80
C ASP A 7 -21.39 -2.68 -9.26
N TYR A 8 -20.35 -3.16 -8.58
CA TYR A 8 -19.62 -4.39 -8.94
C TYR A 8 -20.01 -5.56 -8.02
N PRO A 9 -20.02 -6.80 -8.51
CA PRO A 9 -20.39 -7.98 -7.71
C PRO A 9 -19.25 -8.43 -6.80
N VAL A 10 -18.88 -7.59 -5.83
CA VAL A 10 -17.68 -7.76 -4.99
C VAL A 10 -17.95 -7.71 -3.48
N HIS A 11 -19.22 -7.57 -3.08
CA HIS A 11 -19.63 -7.58 -1.67
C HIS A 11 -19.36 -8.94 -1.02
N GLN A 12 -18.73 -8.92 0.16
CA GLN A 12 -18.47 -10.12 0.98
C GLN A 12 -19.47 -10.28 2.13
N LEU A 13 -20.16 -9.20 2.49
CA LEU A 13 -21.12 -9.09 3.58
C LEU A 13 -22.37 -8.35 3.07
N PRO A 14 -23.53 -8.44 3.75
CA PRO A 14 -24.72 -7.65 3.42
C PRO A 14 -24.58 -6.17 3.84
N GLU A 15 -23.45 -5.55 3.52
CA GLU A 15 -23.10 -4.16 3.82
C GLU A 15 -22.53 -3.48 2.56
N PRO A 16 -22.67 -2.16 2.38
CA PRO A 16 -21.99 -1.44 1.30
C PRO A 16 -20.47 -1.58 1.37
N ILE A 17 -19.78 -1.48 0.22
CA ILE A 17 -18.32 -1.61 0.15
C ILE A 17 -17.59 -0.56 1.00
N ALA A 18 -18.23 0.56 1.33
CA ALA A 18 -17.71 1.55 2.28
C ALA A 18 -17.32 0.96 3.65
N THR A 19 -18.01 -0.09 4.12
CA THR A 19 -17.80 -0.69 5.44
C THR A 19 -16.92 -1.94 5.35
N SER A 20 -16.17 -2.27 6.39
CA SER A 20 -15.29 -3.46 6.40
C SER A 20 -15.27 -4.14 7.76
N GLY A 21 -16.29 -4.96 8.03
CA GLY A 21 -16.45 -5.64 9.31
C GLY A 21 -16.62 -4.67 10.47
N THR A 22 -16.38 -5.14 11.70
CA THR A 22 -16.62 -4.36 12.92
C THR A 22 -15.35 -3.89 13.63
N ASP A 23 -14.17 -4.36 13.21
CA ASP A 23 -12.92 -4.00 13.86
C ASP A 23 -12.42 -2.65 13.37
N ARG A 24 -12.29 -1.69 14.30
CA ARG A 24 -11.84 -0.31 14.04
C ARG A 24 -10.52 -0.25 13.26
N ASN A 25 -9.65 -1.24 13.42
CA ASN A 25 -8.33 -1.26 12.85
C ASN A 25 -8.26 -2.04 11.51
N PHE A 26 -9.40 -2.31 10.88
CA PHE A 26 -9.39 -2.86 9.53
C PHE A 26 -8.63 -1.92 8.56
N TYR A 27 -7.77 -2.51 7.73
CA TYR A 27 -7.04 -1.81 6.69
C TYR A 27 -7.01 -2.61 5.39
N ASP A 28 -6.89 -1.89 4.27
CA ASP A 28 -6.31 -2.38 3.02
C ASP A 28 -4.99 -1.65 2.80
N ARG A 29 -4.02 -2.29 2.15
CA ARG A 29 -2.76 -1.64 1.80
C ARG A 29 -2.19 -2.14 0.50
N TYR A 30 -1.72 -1.21 -0.31
CA TYR A 30 -0.77 -1.45 -1.38
C TYR A 30 0.65 -1.17 -0.88
N PHE A 31 1.58 -2.00 -1.29
CA PHE A 31 3.00 -1.77 -1.13
C PHE A 31 3.76 -2.21 -2.37
N PHE A 32 4.78 -1.44 -2.73
CA PHE A 32 5.68 -1.71 -3.83
C PHE A 32 7.09 -1.41 -3.36
N ASN A 33 8.06 -2.25 -3.72
CA ASN A 33 9.47 -1.88 -3.68
C ASN A 33 10.14 -2.27 -5.00
N GLY A 34 11.13 -1.47 -5.39
CA GLY A 34 11.95 -1.74 -6.56
C GLY A 34 13.41 -1.40 -6.28
N TYR A 35 14.31 -2.17 -6.86
CA TYR A 35 15.74 -2.01 -6.68
C TYR A 35 16.54 -2.49 -7.89
N SER A 36 17.73 -1.93 -8.07
CA SER A 36 18.72 -2.40 -9.04
C SER A 36 19.66 -3.43 -8.41
N ALA A 37 20.22 -4.31 -9.24
CA ALA A 37 21.15 -5.35 -8.77
C ALA A 37 22.46 -4.78 -8.17
N ASP A 38 22.88 -3.61 -8.63
CA ASP A 38 24.06 -2.89 -8.15
C ASP A 38 23.78 -2.01 -6.90
N GLY A 39 22.53 -1.97 -6.44
CA GLY A 39 22.11 -1.18 -5.27
C GLY A 39 22.08 0.34 -5.49
N SER A 40 22.31 0.81 -6.73
CA SER A 40 22.27 2.25 -7.05
C SER A 40 20.88 2.86 -6.95
N VAL A 41 19.82 2.05 -7.07
CA VAL A 41 18.43 2.47 -6.96
C VAL A 41 17.72 1.60 -5.92
N PHE A 42 17.03 2.25 -4.99
CA PHE A 42 16.00 1.63 -4.16
C PHE A 42 14.84 2.61 -3.98
N PHE A 43 13.61 2.12 -4.14
CA PHE A 43 12.42 2.86 -3.76
C PHE A 43 11.38 1.95 -3.13
N ALA A 44 10.48 2.56 -2.35
CA ALA A 44 9.30 1.93 -1.82
C ALA A 44 8.10 2.88 -1.89
N VAL A 45 6.93 2.34 -2.21
CA VAL A 45 5.65 3.04 -2.22
C VAL A 45 4.69 2.30 -1.32
N ALA A 46 3.91 3.02 -0.52
CA ALA A 46 2.79 2.46 0.22
C ALA A 46 1.55 3.32 0.05
N LEU A 47 0.38 2.70 0.00
CA LEU A 47 -0.91 3.35 0.13
C LEU A 47 -1.79 2.54 1.07
N GLY A 48 -2.19 3.13 2.19
CA GLY A 48 -3.06 2.52 3.19
C GLY A 48 -4.48 3.10 3.10
N VAL A 49 -5.48 2.25 3.17
CA VAL A 49 -6.90 2.61 3.25
C VAL A 49 -7.43 2.13 4.59
N TYR A 50 -8.03 3.03 5.37
CA TYR A 50 -8.52 2.75 6.71
C TYR A 50 -10.01 3.14 6.80
N PRO A 51 -10.93 2.24 6.40
CA PRO A 51 -12.35 2.56 6.26
C PRO A 51 -12.98 3.11 7.55
N HIS A 52 -12.74 2.46 8.69
CA HIS A 52 -13.31 2.87 9.98
C HIS A 52 -12.69 4.13 10.58
N LEU A 53 -11.48 4.48 10.14
CA LEU A 53 -10.85 5.75 10.49
C LEU A 53 -11.20 6.86 9.48
N ASN A 54 -11.84 6.50 8.36
CA ASN A 54 -12.16 7.37 7.24
C ASN A 54 -10.93 8.14 6.73
N VAL A 55 -9.78 7.45 6.64
CA VAL A 55 -8.49 8.01 6.21
C VAL A 55 -7.87 7.15 5.11
N MET A 56 -7.17 7.80 4.19
CA MET A 56 -6.27 7.15 3.24
C MET A 56 -4.93 7.87 3.25
N ASP A 57 -3.85 7.11 3.44
CA ASP A 57 -2.48 7.62 3.49
C ASP A 57 -1.67 7.05 2.34
N ALA A 58 -0.70 7.82 1.84
CA ALA A 58 0.25 7.36 0.85
C ALA A 58 1.65 7.87 1.14
N SER A 59 2.66 7.10 0.72
CA SER A 59 4.05 7.51 0.80
C SER A 59 4.89 6.96 -0.35
N LEU A 60 5.86 7.75 -0.79
CA LEU A 60 6.97 7.32 -1.63
C LEU A 60 8.27 7.58 -0.86
N SER A 61 9.15 6.60 -0.82
CA SER A 61 10.53 6.73 -0.34
C SER A 61 11.46 6.32 -1.47
N VAL A 62 12.49 7.11 -1.74
CA VAL A 62 13.54 6.79 -2.73
C VAL A 62 14.90 7.13 -2.14
N ILE A 63 15.87 6.26 -2.36
CA ILE A 63 17.27 6.51 -2.04
C ILE A 63 17.98 6.93 -3.33
N ALA A 64 18.59 8.10 -3.33
CA ALA A 64 19.37 8.64 -4.43
C ALA A 64 20.65 9.27 -3.89
N ASP A 65 21.81 8.92 -4.47
CA ASP A 65 23.13 9.43 -4.05
C ASP A 65 23.40 9.29 -2.53
N GLY A 66 22.92 8.20 -1.92
CA GLY A 66 23.06 7.94 -0.48
C GLY A 66 22.10 8.70 0.43
N VAL A 67 21.17 9.49 -0.11
CA VAL A 67 20.17 10.25 0.65
C VAL A 67 18.78 9.65 0.44
N GLN A 68 18.05 9.42 1.54
CA GLN A 68 16.65 8.99 1.49
C GLN A 68 15.71 10.20 1.43
N HIS A 69 14.93 10.28 0.37
CA HIS A 69 13.88 11.27 0.19
C HIS A 69 12.51 10.63 0.42
N ASN A 70 11.67 11.30 1.20
CA ASN A 70 10.34 10.80 1.55
C ASN A 70 9.28 11.83 1.17
N LEU A 71 8.25 11.39 0.45
CA LEU A 71 7.01 12.12 0.24
C LEU A 71 5.89 11.38 0.95
N ARG A 72 5.09 12.09 1.75
CA ARG A 72 3.94 11.52 2.46
C ARG A 72 2.73 12.40 2.23
N ALA A 73 1.58 11.78 2.07
CA ALA A 73 0.31 12.46 1.90
C ALA A 73 -0.78 11.72 2.67
N SER A 74 -1.80 12.46 3.10
CA SER A 74 -2.96 11.93 3.79
C SER A 74 -4.21 12.64 3.29
N LYS A 75 -5.35 11.95 3.28
CA LYS A 75 -6.65 12.55 3.01
C LYS A 75 -7.74 11.91 3.84
N ASN A 76 -8.84 12.63 4.00
CA ASN A 76 -10.12 12.03 4.36
C ASN A 76 -10.56 11.09 3.22
N LEU A 77 -10.88 9.84 3.55
CA LEU A 77 -11.32 8.83 2.59
C LEU A 77 -12.69 9.17 2.00
N GLN A 78 -13.51 9.90 2.75
CA GLN A 78 -14.92 10.20 2.44
C GLN A 78 -15.72 8.92 2.13
N MET A 79 -15.35 7.82 2.79
CA MET A 79 -15.89 6.47 2.56
C MET A 79 -15.70 5.91 1.14
N GLU A 80 -15.06 6.64 0.20
CA GLU A 80 -14.90 6.23 -1.20
C GLU A 80 -13.55 5.54 -1.43
N ARG A 81 -13.58 4.20 -1.45
CA ARG A 81 -12.38 3.34 -1.51
C ARG A 81 -11.77 3.21 -2.91
N MET A 82 -12.54 3.45 -3.97
CA MET A 82 -12.04 3.33 -5.36
C MET A 82 -11.14 4.51 -5.76
N ASN A 83 -11.27 5.66 -5.10
CA ASN A 83 -10.40 6.80 -5.35
C ASN A 83 -9.08 6.67 -4.57
N THR A 84 -8.09 6.04 -5.19
CA THR A 84 -6.75 5.79 -4.65
C THR A 84 -5.76 6.94 -4.87
N THR A 85 -6.25 8.17 -5.10
CA THR A 85 -5.41 9.38 -5.17
C THR A 85 -5.33 10.06 -3.82
N VAL A 86 -4.13 10.25 -3.26
CA VAL A 86 -3.84 10.86 -1.97
C VAL A 86 -2.80 11.98 -2.15
N GLY A 87 -3.27 13.23 -2.10
CA GLY A 87 -2.42 14.36 -2.48
C GLY A 87 -1.84 14.16 -3.89
N PRO A 88 -0.51 14.24 -4.08
CA PRO A 88 0.10 14.01 -5.39
C PRO A 88 0.27 12.53 -5.76
N ILE A 89 0.05 11.58 -4.84
CA ILE A 89 0.35 10.15 -5.05
C ILE A 89 -0.92 9.41 -5.45
N ALA A 90 -0.87 8.59 -6.51
CA ALA A 90 -1.98 7.73 -6.92
C ALA A 90 -1.49 6.31 -7.26
N VAL A 91 -2.28 5.30 -6.89
CA VAL A 91 -2.08 3.91 -7.32
C VAL A 91 -3.19 3.51 -8.27
N GLN A 92 -2.87 3.05 -9.47
CA GLN A 92 -3.81 2.66 -10.50
C GLN A 92 -3.66 1.17 -10.81
N VAL A 93 -4.77 0.44 -10.81
CA VAL A 93 -4.81 -0.93 -11.33
C VAL A 93 -5.11 -0.84 -12.82
N ILE A 94 -4.11 -1.15 -13.66
CA ILE A 94 -4.24 -1.07 -15.13
C ILE A 94 -4.80 -2.38 -15.68
N GLU A 95 -4.17 -3.48 -15.28
CA GLU A 95 -4.69 -4.83 -15.53
C GLU A 95 -4.64 -5.61 -14.21
N PRO A 96 -5.80 -6.04 -13.65
CA PRO A 96 -5.85 -6.72 -12.37
C PRO A 96 -4.85 -7.85 -12.27
N LEU A 97 -4.07 -7.83 -11.18
CA LEU A 97 -3.02 -8.81 -10.87
C LEU A 97 -1.82 -8.85 -11.82
N LYS A 98 -1.80 -8.09 -12.93
CA LYS A 98 -0.69 -8.06 -13.90
C LYS A 98 0.07 -6.74 -13.91
N THR A 99 -0.64 -5.63 -14.06
CA THR A 99 -0.03 -4.31 -14.27
C THR A 99 -0.65 -3.26 -13.37
N LEU A 100 0.19 -2.59 -12.57
CA LEU A 100 -0.22 -1.46 -11.73
C LEU A 100 0.73 -0.29 -11.95
N ARG A 101 0.20 0.91 -11.80
CA ARG A 101 0.96 2.15 -11.97
C ARG A 101 0.87 3.01 -10.72
N VAL A 102 2.01 3.53 -10.29
CA VAL A 102 2.11 4.56 -9.27
C VAL A 102 2.47 5.87 -9.96
N VAL A 103 1.68 6.90 -9.74
CA VAL A 103 1.96 8.25 -10.24
C VAL A 103 2.17 9.17 -9.06
N VAL A 104 3.21 10.00 -9.14
CA VAL A 104 3.40 11.16 -8.25
C VAL A 104 3.42 12.42 -9.11
N GLY A 105 2.33 13.18 -9.03
CA GLY A 105 2.15 14.43 -9.77
C GLY A 105 3.01 15.58 -9.23
N LYS A 106 3.00 16.70 -9.96
CA LYS A 106 3.70 17.93 -9.56
C LYS A 106 3.26 18.38 -8.17
N ASN A 107 4.23 18.76 -7.33
CA ASN A 107 4.02 19.22 -5.96
C ASN A 107 5.19 20.12 -5.52
N ASP A 108 5.02 20.76 -4.37
CA ASP A 108 5.97 21.75 -3.84
C ASP A 108 7.25 21.14 -3.26
N HIS A 109 7.36 19.80 -3.21
CA HIS A 109 8.50 19.09 -2.64
C HIS A 109 9.49 18.56 -3.70
N GLY A 110 9.20 18.78 -5.00
CA GLY A 110 10.12 18.43 -6.09
C GLY A 110 10.35 16.92 -6.25
N ILE A 111 9.41 16.09 -5.81
CA ILE A 111 9.41 14.64 -6.02
C ILE A 111 8.27 14.29 -6.97
N MET A 112 8.58 13.71 -8.12
CA MET A 112 7.59 13.25 -9.10
C MET A 112 7.95 11.84 -9.57
N ALA A 113 6.98 11.08 -10.04
CA ALA A 113 7.23 9.71 -10.47
C ALA A 113 6.13 9.20 -11.40
N ASP A 114 6.52 8.28 -12.25
CA ASP A 114 5.63 7.47 -13.06
C ASP A 114 6.22 6.06 -13.11
N ILE A 115 5.72 5.18 -12.27
CA ILE A 115 6.30 3.86 -12.01
C ILE A 115 5.27 2.82 -12.39
N THR A 116 5.57 1.98 -13.37
CA THR A 116 4.69 0.87 -13.76
C THR A 116 5.31 -0.45 -13.33
N PHE A 117 4.58 -1.20 -12.50
CA PHE A 117 4.89 -2.57 -12.11
C PHE A 117 4.33 -3.54 -13.16
N HIS A 118 5.15 -4.50 -13.57
CA HIS A 118 4.76 -5.63 -14.40
C HIS A 118 4.98 -6.94 -13.65
N ALA A 119 3.95 -7.75 -13.55
CA ALA A 119 4.04 -9.07 -12.93
C ALA A 119 4.97 -10.00 -13.71
N ARG A 120 5.91 -10.64 -13.01
CA ARG A 120 6.78 -11.69 -13.57
C ARG A 120 6.32 -13.10 -13.17
N ALA A 121 5.51 -13.22 -12.13
CA ALA A 121 4.97 -14.47 -11.62
C ALA A 121 3.50 -14.31 -11.22
N LEU A 122 2.79 -15.42 -11.01
CA LEU A 122 1.46 -15.40 -10.41
C LEU A 122 1.52 -14.79 -9.00
N PRO A 123 0.47 -14.08 -8.55
CA PRO A 123 0.42 -13.63 -7.16
C PRO A 123 0.33 -14.84 -6.23
N VAL A 124 1.12 -14.83 -5.17
CA VAL A 124 1.04 -15.82 -4.10
C VAL A 124 0.09 -15.27 -3.04
N GLU A 125 -1.04 -15.93 -2.85
CA GLU A 125 -1.87 -15.72 -1.67
C GLU A 125 -1.18 -16.37 -0.47
N GLU A 126 -0.72 -15.56 0.48
CA GLU A 126 -0.09 -16.05 1.69
C GLU A 126 -1.17 -16.61 2.65
N PRO A 127 -0.83 -17.63 3.47
CA PRO A 127 -1.74 -18.09 4.51
C PRO A 127 -2.21 -16.93 5.40
N ARG A 128 -3.49 -16.97 5.80
CA ARG A 128 -4.04 -16.02 6.78
C ARG A 128 -3.17 -16.01 8.03
N PHE A 129 -2.70 -14.83 8.41
CA PHE A 129 -1.89 -14.62 9.59
C PHE A 129 -2.78 -14.13 10.73
N THR A 130 -2.86 -14.91 11.81
CA THR A 130 -3.58 -14.53 13.02
C THR A 130 -2.61 -14.55 14.20
N TYR A 131 -2.55 -13.44 14.93
CA TYR A 131 -1.76 -13.30 16.14
C TYR A 131 -2.61 -12.72 17.27
N ARG A 132 -2.54 -13.36 18.44
CA ARG A 132 -3.33 -13.03 19.62
C ARG A 132 -2.42 -12.65 20.80
N GLN A 133 -2.88 -11.70 21.60
CA GLN A 133 -2.32 -11.37 22.90
C GLN A 133 -3.34 -11.73 23.97
N GLY A 134 -3.16 -12.90 24.60
CA GLY A 134 -4.22 -13.50 25.41
C GLY A 134 -5.48 -13.76 24.56
N PRO A 135 -6.69 -13.36 25.01
CA PRO A 135 -7.91 -13.54 24.23
C PRO A 135 -8.07 -12.53 23.07
N LEU A 136 -7.31 -11.43 23.08
CA LEU A 136 -7.44 -10.35 22.09
C LEU A 136 -6.79 -10.75 20.76
N THR A 137 -7.56 -10.70 19.68
CA THR A 137 -7.00 -10.72 18.32
C THR A 137 -6.25 -9.42 18.08
N PHE A 138 -4.92 -9.48 17.98
CA PHE A 138 -4.09 -8.30 17.76
C PHE A 138 -3.84 -8.05 16.27
N MET A 139 -3.62 -9.13 15.51
CA MET A 139 -3.49 -9.08 14.05
C MET A 139 -4.26 -10.25 13.45
N ASP A 140 -4.95 -9.99 12.35
CA ASP A 140 -5.70 -11.00 11.62
C ASP A 140 -5.89 -10.54 10.17
N TYR A 141 -4.98 -10.94 9.28
CA TYR A 141 -4.95 -10.42 7.92
C TYR A 141 -4.46 -11.49 6.94
N THR A 142 -4.82 -11.31 5.68
CA THR A 142 -4.27 -12.03 4.54
C THR A 142 -3.46 -11.06 3.69
N ARG A 143 -2.54 -11.59 2.90
CA ARG A 143 -1.87 -10.80 1.87
C ARG A 143 -1.64 -11.60 0.61
N LEU A 144 -1.45 -10.88 -0.48
CA LEU A 144 -0.80 -11.40 -1.66
C LEU A 144 0.58 -10.76 -1.80
N THR A 145 1.52 -11.54 -2.30
CA THR A 145 2.87 -11.10 -2.65
C THR A 145 3.14 -11.48 -4.10
N GLN A 146 3.72 -10.57 -4.87
CA GLN A 146 4.04 -10.82 -6.27
C GLN A 146 5.35 -10.14 -6.66
N ASN A 147 6.22 -10.91 -7.31
CA ASN A 147 7.47 -10.39 -7.86
C ASN A 147 7.26 -9.89 -9.29
N GLY A 148 8.00 -8.85 -9.64
CA GLY A 148 7.89 -8.21 -10.94
C GLY A 148 9.10 -7.36 -11.28
N ASP A 149 8.95 -6.64 -12.36
CA ASP A 149 9.89 -5.66 -12.88
C ASP A 149 9.19 -4.31 -13.07
N TYR A 150 9.99 -3.24 -13.14
CA TYR A 150 9.49 -1.87 -13.18
C TYR A 150 9.97 -1.12 -14.42
N GLU A 151 9.10 -0.28 -14.96
CA GLU A 151 9.45 0.71 -15.97
C GLU A 151 8.95 2.11 -15.59
N GLY A 152 9.51 3.13 -16.23
CA GLY A 152 9.12 4.51 -16.06
C GLY A 152 10.25 5.33 -15.44
N TRP A 153 9.94 6.19 -14.46
CA TRP A 153 10.93 7.10 -13.90
C TRP A 153 10.53 7.63 -12.51
N ILE A 154 11.56 8.06 -11.76
CA ILE A 154 11.43 8.81 -10.51
C ILE A 154 12.29 10.07 -10.64
N GLU A 155 11.71 11.22 -10.33
CA GLU A 155 12.40 12.50 -10.29
C GLU A 155 12.49 12.98 -8.84
N VAL A 156 13.70 13.23 -8.38
CA VAL A 156 14.00 13.67 -7.01
C VAL A 156 15.26 14.52 -7.02
N ALA A 157 15.27 15.60 -6.23
CA ALA A 157 16.40 16.53 -6.15
C ALA A 157 16.87 17.05 -7.53
N GLY A 158 15.93 17.27 -8.46
CA GLY A 158 16.21 17.75 -9.82
C GLY A 158 16.85 16.72 -10.76
N LYS A 159 17.01 15.46 -10.33
CA LYS A 159 17.53 14.36 -11.14
C LYS A 159 16.42 13.37 -11.46
N ARG A 160 16.41 12.87 -12.70
CA ARG A 160 15.49 11.83 -13.15
C ARG A 160 16.21 10.49 -13.23
N ILE A 161 15.74 9.53 -12.43
CA ILE A 161 16.16 8.13 -12.41
C ILE A 161 15.22 7.37 -13.35
N ALA A 162 15.76 6.82 -14.44
CA ALA A 162 15.00 5.95 -15.34
C ALA A 162 14.87 4.55 -14.74
N LEU A 163 13.68 3.97 -14.82
CA LEU A 163 13.41 2.58 -14.47
C LEU A 163 13.21 1.78 -15.75
N SER A 164 13.89 0.65 -15.87
CA SER A 164 13.75 -0.26 -17.01
C SER A 164 13.57 -1.69 -16.53
N ARG A 165 12.75 -2.45 -17.27
CA ARG A 165 12.28 -3.80 -16.90
C ARG A 165 13.41 -4.82 -16.76
N ASP A 166 14.51 -4.60 -17.47
CA ASP A 166 15.72 -5.42 -17.44
C ASP A 166 16.64 -5.12 -16.24
N LYS A 167 16.46 -3.97 -15.57
CA LYS A 167 17.38 -3.48 -14.52
C LYS A 167 16.73 -3.37 -13.15
N ILE A 168 15.44 -3.04 -13.11
CA ILE A 168 14.72 -2.75 -11.87
C ILE A 168 13.71 -3.85 -11.61
N VAL A 169 13.99 -4.64 -10.59
CA VAL A 169 13.13 -5.71 -10.12
C VAL A 169 12.61 -5.38 -8.73
N GLY A 170 11.58 -6.08 -8.30
CA GLY A 170 11.19 -6.05 -6.91
C GLY A 170 9.87 -6.76 -6.66
N THR A 171 9.22 -6.34 -5.59
CA THR A 171 8.06 -7.03 -5.06
C THR A 171 6.93 -6.02 -4.85
N ARG A 172 5.71 -6.47 -5.06
CA ARG A 172 4.53 -5.79 -4.52
C ARG A 172 3.85 -6.70 -3.51
N ASP A 173 3.30 -6.08 -2.46
CA ASP A 173 2.34 -6.74 -1.58
C ASP A 173 1.01 -5.98 -1.61
N ARG A 174 -0.09 -6.74 -1.47
CA ARG A 174 -1.36 -6.18 -1.04
C ARG A 174 -1.80 -6.94 0.19
N SER A 175 -2.09 -6.24 1.27
CA SER A 175 -2.54 -6.83 2.53
C SER A 175 -3.87 -6.22 2.95
N TRP A 176 -4.74 -7.03 3.56
CA TRP A 176 -6.03 -6.58 4.07
C TRP A 176 -6.45 -7.41 5.28
N GLY A 177 -7.16 -6.77 6.21
CA GLY A 177 -7.60 -7.36 7.47
C GLY A 177 -7.36 -6.43 8.65
N VAL A 178 -7.10 -7.00 9.83
CA VAL A 178 -6.91 -6.27 11.08
C VAL A 178 -5.43 -6.23 11.46
N ARG A 179 -4.92 -5.02 11.75
CA ARG A 179 -3.58 -4.79 12.32
C ARG A 179 -3.62 -3.51 13.15
N PRO A 180 -2.82 -3.33 14.20
CA PRO A 180 -2.81 -2.06 14.94
C PRO A 180 -2.51 -0.86 14.03
N VAL A 181 -3.34 0.18 14.10
CA VAL A 181 -3.21 1.41 13.33
C VAL A 181 -3.41 2.61 14.25
N GLY A 182 -2.47 3.57 14.18
CA GLY A 182 -2.59 4.86 14.86
C GLY A 182 -2.67 4.70 16.38
N MET A 183 -3.81 5.12 16.96
CA MET A 183 -4.01 5.08 18.41
C MET A 183 -3.88 3.68 18.98
N GLN A 184 -3.13 3.57 20.07
CA GLN A 184 -2.98 2.34 20.84
C GLN A 184 -4.34 1.88 21.37
N ASN A 185 -4.53 0.56 21.45
CA ASN A 185 -5.69 -0.01 22.12
C ASN A 185 -5.69 0.44 23.59
N PRO A 186 -6.78 1.04 24.12
CA PRO A 186 -6.85 1.44 25.51
C PRO A 186 -6.77 0.25 26.48
N GLN A 187 -7.09 -0.96 26.02
CA GLN A 187 -6.91 -2.18 26.81
C GLN A 187 -5.42 -2.50 26.96
N ALA A 188 -4.97 -2.64 28.22
CA ALA A 188 -3.61 -3.06 28.51
C ALA A 188 -3.32 -4.44 27.93
N VAL A 189 -2.14 -4.57 27.31
CA VAL A 189 -1.64 -5.85 26.80
C VAL A 189 -1.26 -6.70 27.99
N ALA A 190 -1.80 -7.93 28.07
CA ALA A 190 -1.34 -8.89 29.06
C ALA A 190 0.18 -9.11 28.89
N PRO A 191 0.97 -9.16 29.98
CA PRO A 191 2.42 -9.33 29.87
C PRO A 191 2.75 -10.58 29.02
N PRO A 192 3.81 -10.54 28.20
CA PRO A 192 4.21 -11.69 27.41
C PRO A 192 4.43 -12.88 28.33
N ARG A 193 4.00 -14.07 27.90
CA ARG A 193 4.37 -15.30 28.61
C ARG A 193 5.89 -15.40 28.55
N LEU A 194 6.51 -15.45 29.73
CA LEU A 194 7.93 -15.79 29.83
C LEU A 194 8.15 -17.18 29.22
N PRO A 195 9.30 -17.42 28.56
CA PRO A 195 9.62 -18.70 27.94
C PRO A 195 9.61 -19.86 28.92
#